data_AF-A0A523DRJ5-F1
#
_entry.id   AF-A0A523DRJ5-F1
#
_cell.length_a   1.000
_cell.length_b   1.000
_cell.length_c   1.000
_cell.angle_alpha   90.00
_cell.angle_beta   90.00
_cell.angle_gamma   90.00
#
_symmetry.space_group_name_H-M   'P 1'
#
loop_
_entity.id
_entity.type
_entity.pdbx_description
1 polymer ?
#
loop_
_entity_poly.entity_id
_entity_poly.type
_entity_poly.pdbx_seq_one_letter_code
_entity_poly.pdbx_strand_id
1 'polypeptide(L)'
;MVLVLGILLALMVGVALWAMGIYNGLVALRNQVKNAWSQIDVQLKRRHDLIPNLVQTVKGYAGHERETLESVIAARARAVSAQGVQEQSQAEQGLSGALGRLMLVVEQYPDLKANQNFLSLQEELTSTENRIGFARQHYNDSVMTYNTRIQKFPDNLVAGNFSFTTENFFELQDEAVREAPKVSF
;
A
#
# COMPACT_ATOMS: atom_id res chain seq x y z
N MET A 1 -32.56 -13.27 -47.04
CA MET A 1 -32.98 -12.67 -45.75
C MET A 1 -32.63 -13.58 -44.56
N VAL A 2 -33.07 -14.84 -44.54
CA VAL A 2 -32.77 -15.80 -43.44
C VAL A 2 -31.26 -16.01 -43.20
N LEU A 3 -30.46 -16.21 -44.27
CA LEU A 3 -29.01 -16.37 -44.14
C LEU A 3 -28.31 -15.12 -43.56
N VAL A 4 -28.72 -13.93 -43.99
CA VAL A 4 -28.20 -12.65 -43.49
C VAL A 4 -28.53 -12.49 -42.00
N LEU A 5 -29.76 -12.83 -41.60
CA LEU A 5 -30.19 -12.79 -40.21
C LEU A 5 -29.40 -13.78 -39.34
N GLY A 6 -29.14 -14.99 -39.86
CA GLY A 6 -28.32 -16.01 -39.19
C GLY A 6 -26.87 -15.55 -38.97
N ILE A 7 -26.26 -14.90 -39.97
CA ILE A 7 -24.90 -14.35 -39.86
C ILE A 7 -24.85 -13.22 -38.82
N LEU A 8 -25.83 -12.31 -38.84
CA LEU A 8 -25.91 -11.22 -37.85
C LEU A 8 -26.09 -11.75 -36.42
N LEU A 9 -26.92 -12.77 -36.25
CA LEU A 9 -27.12 -13.41 -34.95
C LEU A 9 -25.84 -14.10 -34.45
N ALA A 10 -25.17 -14.86 -35.32
CA ALA A 10 -23.90 -15.51 -34.99
C ALA A 10 -22.81 -14.49 -34.60
N LEU A 11 -22.72 -13.37 -35.34
CA LEU A 11 -21.80 -12.28 -35.02
C LEU A 11 -22.11 -11.65 -33.66
N MET A 12 -23.39 -11.38 -33.37
CA MET A 12 -23.83 -10.83 -32.09
C MET A 12 -23.48 -11.75 -30.92
N VAL A 13 -23.73 -13.06 -31.07
CA VAL A 13 -23.36 -14.07 -30.07
C VAL A 13 -21.84 -14.10 -29.87
N GLY A 14 -21.06 -14.03 -30.96
CA GLY A 14 -19.60 -13.97 -30.89
C GLY A 14 -19.08 -12.77 -30.10
N VAL A 15 -19.63 -11.58 -30.37
CA VAL A 15 -19.28 -10.35 -29.62
C VAL A 15 -19.68 -10.45 -28.15
N ALA A 16 -20.85 -11.02 -27.85
CA ALA A 16 -21.31 -11.20 -26.47
C ALA A 16 -20.40 -12.16 -25.68
N LEU A 17 -20.04 -13.31 -26.27
CA LEU A 17 -19.12 -14.27 -25.65
C LEU A 17 -17.74 -13.65 -25.39
N TRP A 18 -17.24 -12.89 -26.36
CA TRP A 18 -15.97 -12.18 -26.23
C TRP A 18 -16.00 -11.10 -25.13
N ALA A 19 -17.06 -10.29 -25.06
CA ALA A 19 -17.24 -9.28 -24.03
C ALA A 19 -17.34 -9.90 -22.63
N MET A 20 -18.03 -11.04 -22.48
CA MET A 20 -18.08 -11.80 -21.23
C MET A 20 -16.69 -12.29 -20.78
N GLY A 21 -15.86 -12.74 -21.72
CA GLY A 21 -14.47 -13.13 -21.44
C GLY A 21 -13.64 -11.98 -20.87
N ILE A 22 -13.73 -10.80 -21.50
CA ILE A 22 -13.04 -9.58 -21.02
C ILE A 22 -13.55 -9.18 -19.64
N TYR A 23 -14.88 -9.10 -19.46
CA TYR A 23 -15.49 -8.71 -18.19
C TYR A 23 -15.01 -9.59 -17.04
N ASN A 24 -15.07 -10.91 -17.20
CA ASN A 24 -14.61 -11.86 -16.17
C ASN A 24 -13.12 -11.72 -15.88
N GLY A 25 -12.29 -11.48 -16.90
CA GLY A 25 -10.87 -11.20 -16.73
C GLY A 25 -10.59 -9.92 -15.94
N LEU A 26 -11.34 -8.84 -16.22
CA LEU A 26 -11.23 -7.58 -15.48
C LEU A 26 -11.70 -7.72 -14.02
N VAL A 27 -12.76 -8.49 -13.76
CA VAL A 27 -13.22 -8.81 -12.39
C VAL A 27 -12.13 -9.58 -11.62
N ALA A 28 -11.50 -10.57 -12.27
CA ALA A 28 -10.42 -11.33 -11.64
C ALA A 28 -9.24 -10.43 -11.23
N LEU A 29 -8.79 -9.54 -12.12
CA LEU A 29 -7.72 -8.58 -11.82
C LEU A 29 -8.09 -7.59 -10.71
N ARG A 30 -9.32 -7.07 -10.72
CA ARG A 30 -9.80 -6.19 -9.63
C ARG A 30 -9.74 -6.91 -8.28
N ASN A 31 -10.17 -8.18 -8.23
CA ASN A 31 -10.12 -8.96 -7.00
C ASN A 31 -8.67 -9.28 -6.59
N GLN A 32 -7.77 -9.46 -7.56
CA GLN A 32 -6.34 -9.62 -7.28
C GLN A 32 -5.74 -8.35 -6.63
N VAL A 33 -6.08 -7.15 -7.14
CA VAL A 33 -5.67 -5.89 -6.52
C VAL A 33 -6.17 -5.78 -5.08
N LYS A 34 -7.46 -6.08 -4.84
CA LYS A 34 -8.05 -6.09 -3.49
C LYS A 34 -7.36 -7.09 -2.56
N ASN A 35 -7.07 -8.28 -3.06
CA ASN A 35 -6.37 -9.30 -2.28
C ASN A 35 -4.95 -8.84 -1.91
N ALA A 36 -4.21 -8.28 -2.87
CA ALA A 36 -2.88 -7.74 -2.63
C ALA A 36 -2.90 -6.58 -1.61
N TRP A 37 -3.91 -5.71 -1.67
CA TRP A 37 -4.11 -4.67 -0.66
C TRP A 37 -4.33 -5.25 0.74
N SER A 38 -5.17 -6.29 0.87
CA SER A 38 -5.41 -6.92 2.18
C SER A 38 -4.13 -7.51 2.80
N GLN A 39 -3.17 -7.95 1.98
CA GLN A 39 -1.88 -8.44 2.48
C GLN A 39 -1.06 -7.31 3.10
N ILE A 40 -1.12 -6.10 2.53
CA ILE A 40 -0.53 -4.90 3.10
C ILE A 40 -1.22 -4.56 4.42
N ASP A 41 -2.56 -4.49 4.44
CA ASP A 41 -3.34 -4.14 5.63
C ASP A 41 -2.99 -5.00 6.85
N VAL A 42 -2.80 -6.31 6.65
CA VAL A 42 -2.39 -7.24 7.73
C VAL A 42 -1.03 -6.84 8.32
N GLN A 43 -0.06 -6.47 7.47
CA GLN A 43 1.26 -6.07 7.96
C GLN A 43 1.24 -4.69 8.61
N LEU A 44 0.48 -3.73 8.06
CA LEU A 44 0.32 -2.41 8.66
C LEU A 44 -0.31 -2.52 10.06
N LYS A 45 -1.37 -3.32 10.19
CA LYS A 45 -1.99 -3.59 11.49
C LYS A 45 -0.98 -4.17 12.50
N ARG A 46 -0.18 -5.16 12.08
CA ARG A 46 0.88 -5.71 12.95
C ARG A 46 1.86 -4.63 13.39
N ARG A 47 2.32 -3.78 12.45
CA ARG A 47 3.22 -2.65 12.75
C ARG A 47 2.60 -1.71 13.79
N HIS A 48 1.33 -1.37 13.62
CA HIS A 48 0.60 -0.51 14.55
C HIS A 48 0.42 -1.16 15.92
N ASP A 49 0.17 -2.45 15.99
CA ASP A 49 -0.05 -3.17 17.25
C ASP A 49 1.24 -3.30 18.09
N LEU A 50 2.42 -3.26 17.46
CA LEU A 50 3.72 -3.30 18.14
C LEU A 50 4.13 -1.95 18.77
N ILE A 51 3.66 -0.84 18.22
CA ILE A 51 4.11 0.51 18.63
C ILE A 51 3.82 0.84 20.09
N PRO A 52 2.64 0.54 20.69
CA PRO A 52 2.38 0.83 22.10
C PRO A 52 3.40 0.15 23.03
N ASN A 53 3.75 -1.11 22.74
CA ASN A 53 4.75 -1.85 23.51
C ASN A 53 6.16 -1.26 23.34
N LEU A 54 6.51 -0.84 22.12
CA LEU A 54 7.77 -0.12 21.85
C LEU A 54 7.83 1.17 22.67
N VAL A 55 6.80 2.01 22.59
CA VAL A 55 6.72 3.29 23.31
C VAL A 55 6.79 3.08 24.82
N GLN A 56 6.10 2.08 25.36
CA GLN A 56 6.16 1.75 26.79
C GLN A 56 7.57 1.31 27.21
N THR A 57 8.24 0.50 26.39
CA THR A 57 9.62 0.05 26.65
C THR A 57 10.58 1.24 26.65
N VAL A 58 10.51 2.10 25.63
CA VAL A 58 11.38 3.30 25.55
C VAL A 58 11.10 4.25 26.72
N LYS A 59 9.83 4.46 27.08
CA LYS A 59 9.43 5.34 28.20
C LYS A 59 10.04 4.92 29.54
N GLY A 60 10.30 3.63 29.75
CA GLY A 60 10.94 3.12 30.96
C GLY A 60 12.38 3.59 31.15
N TYR A 61 13.08 3.96 30.06
CA TYR A 61 14.48 4.37 30.07
C TYR A 61 14.68 5.84 29.69
N ALA A 62 13.90 6.33 28.73
CA ALA A 62 13.98 7.66 28.16
C ALA A 62 12.72 8.49 28.48
N GLY A 63 12.24 8.44 29.73
CA GLY A 63 10.98 9.10 30.13
C GLY A 63 10.96 10.63 29.97
N HIS A 64 12.12 11.26 29.82
CA HIS A 64 12.26 12.70 29.54
C HIS A 64 11.96 13.05 28.07
N GLU A 65 11.97 12.07 27.17
CA GLU A 65 11.74 12.20 25.72
C GLU A 65 10.25 12.21 25.37
N ARG A 66 9.46 12.99 26.12
CA ARG A 66 8.00 13.02 26.00
C ARG A 66 7.54 13.43 24.61
N GLU A 67 8.12 14.49 24.07
CA GLU A 67 7.77 15.02 22.75
C GLU A 67 7.97 13.96 21.65
N THR A 68 9.09 13.24 21.69
CA THR A 68 9.39 12.16 20.74
C THR A 68 8.35 11.04 20.84
N LEU A 69 8.06 10.57 22.06
CA LEU A 69 7.11 9.48 22.30
C LEU A 69 5.67 9.86 21.91
N GLU A 70 5.25 11.08 22.22
CA GLU A 70 3.95 11.63 21.81
C GLU A 70 3.85 11.75 20.28
N SER A 71 4.94 12.15 19.60
CA SER A 71 4.97 12.22 18.15
C SER A 71 4.74 10.84 17.49
N VAL A 72 5.28 9.78 18.09
CA VAL A 72 5.12 8.39 17.61
C VAL A 72 3.69 7.91 17.83
N ILE A 73 3.11 8.17 19.01
CA ILE A 73 1.70 7.83 19.29
C ILE A 73 0.77 8.58 18.33
N ALA A 74 1.00 9.87 18.11
CA ALA A 74 0.19 10.69 17.22
C ALA A 74 0.31 10.22 15.76
N ALA A 75 1.52 9.89 15.30
CA ALA A 75 1.73 9.37 13.95
C ALA A 75 1.06 8.00 13.76
N ARG A 76 1.14 7.12 14.76
CA ARG A 76 0.39 5.85 14.78
C ARG A 76 -1.11 6.09 14.71
N ALA A 77 -1.65 7.02 15.49
CA ALA A 77 -3.08 7.30 15.50
C ALA A 77 -3.58 7.74 14.11
N ARG A 78 -2.83 8.60 13.42
CA ARG A 78 -3.12 9.00 12.04
C ARG A 78 -3.04 7.82 11.06
N ALA A 79 -2.03 6.96 11.20
CA ALA A 79 -1.85 5.77 10.36
C ALA A 79 -2.99 4.75 10.53
N VAL A 80 -3.51 4.60 11.74
CA VAL A 80 -4.65 3.71 12.03
C VAL A 80 -5.97 4.30 11.51
N SER A 81 -6.12 5.62 11.51
CA SER A 81 -7.35 6.28 11.06
C SER A 81 -7.44 6.51 9.55
N ALA A 82 -6.32 6.40 8.84
CA ALA A 82 -6.25 6.68 7.41
C ALA A 82 -7.15 5.73 6.60
N GLN A 83 -7.78 6.27 5.55
CA GLN A 83 -8.68 5.51 4.69
C GLN A 83 -8.25 5.56 3.23
N GLY A 84 -8.21 4.40 2.60
CA GLY A 84 -7.78 4.27 1.22
C GLY A 84 -6.26 4.40 1.05
N VAL A 85 -5.79 4.03 -0.13
CA VAL A 85 -4.38 3.74 -0.40
C VAL A 85 -3.49 4.97 -0.24
N GLN A 86 -3.93 6.13 -0.71
CA GLN A 86 -3.12 7.35 -0.69
C GLN A 86 -3.01 7.96 0.70
N GLU A 87 -4.12 8.04 1.43
CA GLU A 87 -4.09 8.53 2.81
C GLU A 87 -3.26 7.59 3.68
N GLN A 88 -3.44 6.28 3.51
CA GLN A 88 -2.62 5.28 4.19
C GLN A 88 -1.14 5.52 3.91
N SER A 89 -0.76 5.69 2.64
CA SER A 89 0.64 5.89 2.27
C SER A 89 1.28 7.10 2.96
N GLN A 90 0.58 8.25 2.96
CA GLN A 90 1.06 9.47 3.61
C GLN A 90 1.18 9.29 5.13
N ALA A 91 0.19 8.65 5.75
CA ALA A 91 0.20 8.41 7.18
C ALA A 91 1.30 7.42 7.60
N GLU A 92 1.51 6.35 6.84
CA GLU A 92 2.60 5.39 7.07
C GLU A 92 3.98 6.03 6.89
N GLN A 93 4.15 6.97 5.94
CA GLN A 93 5.38 7.73 5.78
C GLN A 93 5.65 8.62 7.01
N GLY A 94 4.62 9.32 7.50
CA GLY A 94 4.73 10.10 8.74
C GLY A 94 5.09 9.24 9.96
N LEU A 95 4.53 8.04 10.05
CA LEU A 95 4.86 7.07 11.09
C LEU A 95 6.29 6.56 10.97
N SER A 96 6.75 6.16 9.78
CA SER A 96 8.15 5.76 9.55
C SER A 96 9.13 6.87 9.94
N GLY A 97 8.81 8.13 9.63
CA GLY A 97 9.62 9.28 10.03
C GLY A 97 9.66 9.48 11.55
N ALA A 98 8.54 9.28 12.26
CA ALA A 98 8.50 9.36 13.72
C ALA A 98 9.30 8.23 14.38
N LEU A 99 9.19 7.00 13.86
CA LEU A 99 9.99 5.86 14.32
C LEU A 99 11.49 6.10 14.07
N GLY A 100 11.87 6.68 12.93
CA GLY A 100 13.26 7.06 12.65
C GLY A 100 13.82 8.03 13.70
N ARG A 101 13.07 9.06 14.09
CA ARG A 101 13.47 9.98 15.17
C ARG A 101 13.58 9.27 16.52
N LEU A 102 12.65 8.36 16.84
CA LEU A 102 12.72 7.54 18.05
C LEU A 102 14.01 6.70 18.10
N MET A 103 14.44 6.14 16.97
CA MET A 103 15.69 5.36 16.92
C MET A 103 16.93 6.24 17.19
N LEU A 104 16.94 7.50 16.73
CA LEU A 104 18.01 8.44 17.07
C LEU A 104 18.08 8.75 18.57
N VAL A 105 16.91 8.81 19.23
CA VAL A 105 16.85 8.96 20.69
C VAL A 105 17.42 7.73 21.38
N VAL A 106 17.07 6.53 20.93
CA VAL A 106 17.56 5.26 21.50
C VAL A 106 19.09 5.18 21.52
N GLU A 107 19.77 5.73 20.50
CA GLU A 107 21.23 5.76 20.44
C GLU A 107 21.88 6.49 21.62
N GLN A 108 21.16 7.39 22.29
CA GLN A 108 21.63 8.14 23.46
C GLN A 108 21.46 7.35 24.77
N TYR A 109 20.79 6.19 24.75
CA TYR A 109 20.48 5.38 25.93
C TYR A 109 21.03 3.94 25.78
N PRO A 110 22.31 3.69 26.16
CA PRO A 110 22.95 2.38 26.00
C PRO A 110 22.19 1.22 26.67
N ASP A 111 21.62 1.44 27.85
CA ASP A 111 20.86 0.42 28.59
C ASP A 111 19.58 0.00 27.86
N LEU A 112 18.91 0.94 27.19
CA LEU A 112 17.75 0.66 26.35
C LEU A 112 18.15 -0.07 25.07
N LYS A 113 19.26 0.35 24.46
CA LYS A 113 19.81 -0.30 23.27
C LYS A 113 20.20 -1.76 23.53
N ALA A 114 20.66 -2.06 24.74
CA ALA A 114 20.97 -3.42 25.19
C ALA A 114 19.75 -4.19 25.74
N ASN A 115 18.58 -3.54 25.86
CA ASN A 115 17.40 -4.19 26.42
C ASN A 115 16.84 -5.26 25.45
N GLN A 116 16.73 -6.50 25.93
CA GLN A 116 16.31 -7.64 25.11
C GLN A 116 14.88 -7.49 24.55
N ASN A 117 13.96 -6.90 25.30
CA ASN A 117 12.58 -6.67 24.85
C ASN A 117 12.54 -5.61 23.74
N PHE A 118 13.32 -4.54 23.90
CA PHE A 118 13.48 -3.50 22.88
C PHE A 118 14.05 -4.07 21.58
N LEU A 119 15.14 -4.85 21.67
CA LEU A 119 15.75 -5.49 20.50
C LEU A 119 14.78 -6.44 19.79
N SER A 120 13.98 -7.21 20.54
CA SER A 120 12.95 -8.08 19.97
C SER A 120 11.88 -7.28 19.22
N LEU A 121 11.38 -6.19 19.81
CA LEU A 121 10.38 -5.32 19.17
C LEU A 121 10.94 -4.62 17.92
N GLN A 122 12.19 -4.17 17.97
CA GLN A 122 12.88 -3.58 16.83
C GLN A 122 13.02 -4.58 15.67
N GLU A 123 13.40 -5.83 15.97
CA GLU A 123 13.49 -6.89 14.98
C GLU A 123 12.12 -7.21 14.36
N GLU A 124 11.06 -7.31 15.18
CA GLU A 124 9.71 -7.53 14.68
C GLU A 124 9.20 -6.40 13.79
N LEU A 125 9.48 -5.14 14.16
CA LEU A 125 9.14 -3.97 13.35
C LEU A 125 9.92 -3.97 12.03
N THR A 126 11.21 -4.25 12.07
CA THR A 126 12.07 -4.33 10.87
C THR A 126 11.60 -5.44 9.93
N SER A 127 11.31 -6.62 10.48
CA SER A 127 10.74 -7.75 9.72
C SER A 127 9.39 -7.39 9.09
N THR A 128 8.54 -6.67 9.84
CA THR A 128 7.24 -6.21 9.35
C THR A 128 7.41 -5.19 8.22
N GLU A 129 8.35 -4.25 8.35
CA GLU A 129 8.66 -3.27 7.30
C GLU A 129 9.14 -3.93 6.01
N ASN A 130 10.01 -4.93 6.11
CA ASN A 130 10.47 -5.71 4.96
C ASN A 130 9.28 -6.40 4.26
N ARG A 131 8.37 -7.00 5.03
CA ARG A 131 7.15 -7.63 4.49
C ARG A 131 6.20 -6.62 3.83
N ILE A 132 6.05 -5.43 4.41
CA ILE A 132 5.30 -4.32 3.79
C ILE A 132 5.94 -3.96 2.45
N GLY A 133 7.28 -3.87 2.39
CA GLY A 133 8.02 -3.62 1.16
C GLY A 133 7.70 -4.61 0.04
N PHE A 134 7.74 -5.91 0.34
CA PHE A 134 7.39 -6.96 -0.62
C PHE A 134 5.91 -6.95 -1.01
N ALA A 135 5.00 -6.79 -0.03
CA ALA A 135 3.56 -6.73 -0.29
C ALA A 135 3.18 -5.52 -1.15
N ARG A 136 3.83 -4.37 -0.92
CA ARG A 136 3.70 -3.16 -1.73
C ARG A 136 4.10 -3.40 -3.18
N GLN A 137 5.23 -4.06 -3.43
CA GLN A 137 5.65 -4.40 -4.78
C GLN A 137 4.58 -5.24 -5.48
N HIS A 138 4.11 -6.31 -4.84
CA HIS A 138 3.08 -7.19 -5.40
C HIS A 138 1.75 -6.46 -5.67
N TYR A 139 1.34 -5.56 -4.77
CA TYR A 139 0.17 -4.72 -4.95
C TYR A 139 0.33 -3.78 -6.15
N ASN A 140 1.45 -3.08 -6.24
CA ASN A 140 1.73 -2.16 -7.34
C ASN A 140 1.80 -2.90 -8.69
N ASP A 141 2.40 -4.08 -8.74
CA ASP A 141 2.41 -4.91 -9.97
C ASP A 141 0.99 -5.34 -10.38
N SER A 142 0.15 -5.67 -9.40
CA SER A 142 -1.27 -6.02 -9.64
C SER A 142 -2.07 -4.82 -10.13
N VAL A 143 -1.88 -3.63 -9.52
CA VAL A 143 -2.48 -2.36 -9.94
C VAL A 143 -2.03 -2.00 -11.35
N MET A 144 -0.73 -2.10 -11.66
CA MET A 144 -0.19 -1.84 -12.99
C MET A 144 -0.86 -2.75 -14.03
N THR A 145 -0.95 -4.05 -13.75
CA THR A 145 -1.57 -5.03 -14.66
C THR A 145 -3.05 -4.71 -14.87
N TYR A 146 -3.78 -4.42 -13.81
CA TYR A 146 -5.20 -4.04 -13.87
C TYR A 146 -5.42 -2.74 -14.65
N ASN A 147 -4.71 -1.67 -14.28
CA ASN A 147 -4.80 -0.36 -14.92
C ASN A 147 -4.42 -0.42 -16.40
N THR A 148 -3.39 -1.18 -16.75
CA THR A 148 -3.01 -1.42 -18.15
C THR A 148 -4.15 -2.09 -18.91
N ARG A 149 -4.80 -3.10 -18.31
CA ARG A 149 -5.84 -3.86 -18.99
C ARG A 149 -7.11 -3.04 -19.22
N ILE A 150 -7.52 -2.19 -18.27
CA ILE A 150 -8.69 -1.32 -18.47
C ILE A 150 -8.43 -0.19 -19.48
N GLN A 151 -7.17 0.15 -19.75
CA GLN A 151 -6.80 1.19 -20.73
C GLN A 151 -6.50 0.61 -22.12
N LYS A 152 -6.16 -0.67 -22.21
CA LYS A 152 -5.76 -1.33 -23.46
C LYS A 152 -6.96 -1.67 -24.33
N PHE A 153 -6.86 -1.39 -25.62
CA PHE A 153 -7.80 -1.92 -26.61
C PHE A 153 -7.57 -3.43 -26.80
N PRO A 154 -8.62 -4.26 -26.80
CA PRO A 154 -10.04 -3.88 -26.86
C PRO A 154 -10.78 -3.84 -25.52
N ASP A 155 -10.11 -4.20 -24.42
CA ASP A 155 -10.67 -4.30 -23.07
C ASP A 155 -11.24 -2.98 -22.55
N ASN A 156 -10.71 -1.83 -22.98
CA ASN A 156 -11.18 -0.50 -22.62
C ASN A 156 -12.65 -0.21 -22.98
N LEU A 157 -13.17 -0.83 -24.05
CA LEU A 157 -14.58 -0.70 -24.46
C LEU A 157 -15.52 -1.33 -23.42
N VAL A 158 -15.13 -2.47 -22.86
CA VAL A 158 -15.87 -3.14 -21.79
C VAL A 158 -15.62 -2.42 -20.47
N ALA A 159 -14.39 -2.00 -20.20
CA ALA A 159 -14.03 -1.32 -18.95
C ALA A 159 -14.87 -0.05 -18.72
N GLY A 160 -14.99 0.81 -19.74
CA GLY A 160 -15.76 2.07 -19.65
C GLY A 160 -17.26 1.84 -19.42
N ASN A 161 -17.85 0.86 -20.09
CA ASN A 161 -19.30 0.60 -20.00
C ASN A 161 -19.71 -0.10 -18.69
N PHE A 162 -18.77 -0.76 -18.01
CA PHE A 162 -19.04 -1.56 -16.80
C PHE A 162 -18.33 -1.02 -15.54
N SER A 163 -17.99 0.27 -15.52
CA SER A 163 -17.44 0.98 -14.36
C SER A 163 -16.15 0.36 -13.81
N PHE A 164 -15.23 -0.05 -14.68
CA PHE A 164 -13.86 -0.39 -14.28
C PHE A 164 -13.00 0.87 -14.30
N THR A 165 -12.62 1.34 -13.12
CA THR A 165 -11.81 2.55 -12.91
C THR A 165 -10.39 2.19 -12.50
N THR A 166 -9.44 3.08 -12.74
CA THR A 166 -8.04 2.90 -12.30
C THR A 166 -7.94 2.84 -10.78
N GLU A 167 -7.07 1.96 -10.29
CA GLU A 167 -6.68 1.89 -8.88
C GLU A 167 -5.37 2.67 -8.65
N ASN A 168 -5.17 3.10 -7.42
CA ASN A 168 -3.99 3.90 -7.06
C ASN A 168 -2.84 3.03 -6.59
N PHE A 169 -1.62 3.40 -6.97
CA PHE A 169 -0.42 2.75 -6.45
C PHE A 169 -0.21 3.11 -4.97
N PHE A 170 0.40 2.18 -4.24
CA PHE A 170 0.87 2.41 -2.88
C PHE A 170 2.33 2.85 -2.96
N GLU A 171 2.56 4.15 -3.03
CA GLU A 171 3.88 4.78 -3.12
C GLU A 171 4.11 5.64 -1.88
N LEU A 172 5.18 5.37 -1.12
CA LEU A 172 5.65 6.33 -0.12
C LEU A 172 6.21 7.52 -0.89
N GLN A 173 5.60 8.70 -0.76
CA GLN A 173 5.95 9.84 -1.57
C GLN A 173 7.33 10.37 -1.15
N ASP A 174 8.39 9.98 -1.84
CA ASP A 174 9.62 10.78 -1.82
C ASP A 174 9.39 12.02 -2.70
N GLU A 175 8.93 13.12 -2.10
CA GLU A 175 8.90 14.42 -2.76
C GLU A 175 10.29 14.80 -3.31
N ALA A 176 11.37 14.33 -2.65
CA ALA A 176 12.75 14.49 -3.09
C ALA A 176 13.11 13.76 -4.39
N VAL A 177 12.39 12.70 -4.77
CA VAL A 177 12.63 11.96 -6.03
C VAL A 177 11.87 12.59 -7.20
N ARG A 178 10.81 13.37 -6.94
CA ARG A 178 10.04 14.06 -7.98
C ARG A 178 10.66 15.38 -8.43
N GLU A 179 11.50 16.02 -7.61
CA GLU A 179 12.31 17.16 -8.04
C GLU A 179 13.56 16.67 -8.78
N ALA A 180 13.45 16.45 -10.09
CA ALA A 180 14.63 16.27 -10.93
C ALA A 180 15.60 17.45 -10.72
N PRO A 181 16.92 17.22 -10.58
CA PRO A 181 17.88 18.31 -10.39
C PRO A 181 17.77 19.27 -11.56
N LYS A 182 17.45 20.54 -11.27
CA LYS A 182 17.46 21.60 -12.27
C LYS A 182 18.91 21.84 -12.67
N VAL A 183 19.35 21.17 -13.73
CA VAL A 183 20.65 21.44 -14.35
C VAL A 183 20.53 22.77 -15.08
N SER A 184 21.04 23.83 -14.48
CA SER A 184 21.32 25.10 -15.16
C SER A 184 22.70 25.00 -15.83
N PHE A 185 22.75 25.17 -17.15
CA PHE A 185 23.99 25.46 -17.87
C PHE A 185 24.37 26.94 -17.70
#